data_AF-A0A849RBD1-F1
#
_entry.id   AF-A0A849RBD1-F1
#
_cell.length_a   1.000
_cell.length_b   1.000
_cell.length_c   1.000
_cell.angle_alpha   90.00
_cell.angle_beta   90.00
_cell.angle_gamma   90.00
#
_symmetry.space_group_name_H-M   'P 1'
#
loop_
_entity.id
_entity.type
_entity.pdbx_description
1 polymer ?
#
loop_
_entity_poly.entity_id
_entity_poly.type
_entity_poly.pdbx_seq_one_letter_code
_entity_poly.pdbx_strand_id
1 'polypeptide(L)'
;MNQSDITRQSVTSLTGIGNRTATHLEKLGIRIIQDLFFHLPIRYEDRTRIFPIAKLSAGMTALICGKVEFIDVLPRGRKSLICRISDSTGFIDLRFFHFTAQQHNALKPGTTLSCFGEVRYGYAGLEMVHPEYTVIFDVDKAITENHLTPVYPLTEGLNQNVVRKAVKQALAICDDNAQALKDWLPSAILKQHRYPSLTDAIKTLHTPDATITVEALQNGSVPALKRLAFEELLTHHLSLKLAKQKAKCWQAPSFYNDKTYSQPFIDSLPFKLTKAQLRVIAEITADCNQAHPMMRLVQGDVGSGKTIVAAYTAVLALGTGYQVAIMAPTELLAEQHYRNFKAWFNGFNTQIALLTGQIKGNSRKEILQMLADGTAGIIIGTHALFQDEVIFHRLGLIIIDEQHRFGVHQRLALRAKGQKGGISPHQLVMTATPIPRTLAMLQYSDLDISIIDELPPGRKPVTTSVIPSERRDDVVARINNWVSSKKQA
;
A
#
# COMPACT_ATOMS: atom_id res chain seq x y z
N MET A 1 16.79 32.37 19.25
CA MET A 1 16.52 30.95 18.94
C MET A 1 15.72 30.91 17.65
N ASN A 2 16.19 30.20 16.63
CA ASN A 2 15.43 30.03 15.39
C ASN A 2 14.13 29.28 15.73
N GLN A 3 12.97 29.87 15.50
CA GLN A 3 11.68 29.31 15.91
C GLN A 3 11.29 28.04 15.13
N SER A 4 12.01 27.68 14.06
CA SER A 4 11.95 26.35 13.43
C SER A 4 12.45 25.21 14.34
N ASP A 5 13.19 25.52 15.41
CA ASP A 5 13.51 24.53 16.45
C ASP A 5 12.30 24.17 17.30
N ILE A 6 11.30 25.05 17.42
CA ILE A 6 10.20 24.85 18.36
C ILE A 6 9.32 23.66 17.94
N THR A 7 9.08 23.50 16.63
CA THR A 7 8.30 22.38 16.09
C THR A 7 9.06 21.05 16.21
N ARG A 8 10.38 21.08 16.37
CA ARG A 8 11.23 19.91 16.61
C ARG A 8 11.41 19.55 18.08
N GLN A 9 10.83 20.31 19.00
CA GLN A 9 10.82 19.95 20.41
C GLN A 9 9.97 18.71 20.67
N SER A 10 10.33 17.98 21.71
CA SER A 10 9.54 16.84 22.21
C SER A 10 8.12 17.27 22.56
N VAL A 11 7.13 16.41 22.29
CA VAL A 11 5.73 16.64 22.68
C VAL A 11 5.54 16.84 24.18
N THR A 12 6.50 16.43 25.02
CA THR A 12 6.47 16.67 26.47
C THR A 12 6.53 18.15 26.86
N SER A 13 6.92 19.05 25.93
CA SER A 13 6.86 20.49 26.19
C SER A 13 5.42 21.04 26.17
N LEU A 14 4.46 20.29 25.61
CA LEU A 14 3.06 20.68 25.57
C LEU A 14 2.39 20.47 26.92
N THR A 15 1.52 21.39 27.30
CA THR A 15 0.79 21.32 28.56
C THR A 15 -0.16 20.12 28.57
N GLY A 16 -0.14 19.35 29.66
CA GLY A 16 -0.96 18.13 29.81
C GLY A 16 -0.36 16.86 29.21
N ILE A 17 0.86 16.92 28.64
CA ILE A 17 1.58 15.74 28.14
C ILE A 17 2.71 15.36 29.11
N GLY A 18 2.38 14.51 30.09
CA GLY A 18 3.38 13.89 30.96
C GLY A 18 4.09 12.71 30.31
N ASN A 19 5.13 12.18 30.95
CA ASN A 19 5.95 11.08 30.43
C ASN A 19 5.14 9.86 29.96
N ARG A 20 4.11 9.46 30.73
CA ARG A 20 3.25 8.33 30.37
C ARG A 20 2.47 8.59 29.07
N THR A 21 1.91 9.78 28.92
CA THR A 21 1.19 10.19 27.71
C THR A 21 2.14 10.25 26.51
N ALA A 22 3.36 10.76 26.71
CA ALA A 22 4.39 10.80 25.68
C ALA A 22 4.78 9.39 25.20
N THR A 23 4.95 8.42 26.10
CA THR A 23 5.22 7.02 25.71
C THR A 23 4.09 6.42 24.88
N HIS A 24 2.83 6.78 25.15
CA HIS A 24 1.72 6.31 24.33
C HIS A 24 1.67 7.03 22.97
N LEU A 25 1.97 8.33 22.92
CA LEU A 25 2.08 9.08 21.65
C LEU A 25 3.21 8.54 20.78
N GLU A 26 4.33 8.12 21.37
CA GLU A 26 5.44 7.50 20.64
C GLU A 26 5.02 6.21 19.94
N LYS A 27 4.11 5.41 20.51
CA LYS A 27 3.55 4.23 19.83
C LYS A 27 2.76 4.58 18.56
N LEU A 28 2.28 5.82 18.45
CA LEU A 28 1.65 6.37 17.24
C LEU A 28 2.68 7.01 16.29
N GLY A 29 3.97 6.94 16.61
CA GLY A 29 5.03 7.62 15.87
C GLY A 29 5.15 9.11 16.19
N ILE A 30 4.46 9.61 17.21
CA ILE A 30 4.42 11.03 17.58
C ILE A 30 5.44 11.28 18.68
N ARG A 31 6.56 11.93 18.34
CA ARG A 31 7.67 12.23 19.26
C ARG A 31 7.90 13.72 19.42
N ILE A 32 7.75 14.49 18.35
CA ILE A 32 7.94 15.93 18.33
C ILE A 32 6.64 16.66 18.00
N ILE A 33 6.57 17.96 18.30
CA ILE A 33 5.39 18.78 18.02
C ILE A 33 5.00 18.71 16.54
N GLN A 34 5.98 18.69 15.64
CA GLN A 34 5.74 18.59 14.20
C GLN A 34 4.94 17.34 13.80
N ASP A 35 5.11 16.22 14.49
CA ASP A 35 4.40 14.98 14.18
C ASP A 35 2.88 15.12 14.39
N LEU A 36 2.45 15.99 15.33
CA LEU A 36 1.04 16.26 15.59
C LEU A 36 0.34 16.94 14.41
N PHE A 37 1.06 17.70 13.58
CA PHE A 37 0.50 18.32 12.37
C PHE A 37 0.17 17.31 11.27
N PHE A 38 0.84 16.15 11.28
CA PHE A 38 0.65 15.10 10.28
C PHE A 38 -0.09 13.88 10.85
N HIS A 39 -0.44 13.91 12.14
CA HIS A 39 -1.38 12.97 12.74
C HIS A 39 -2.82 13.34 12.37
N LEU A 40 -3.16 13.17 11.10
CA LEU A 40 -4.43 13.64 10.54
C LEU A 40 -5.64 12.88 11.12
N PRO A 41 -6.83 13.52 11.21
CA PRO A 41 -8.05 12.84 11.60
C PRO A 41 -8.44 11.73 10.60
N ILE A 42 -8.94 10.60 11.09
CA ILE A 42 -9.47 9.49 10.27
C ILE A 42 -10.93 9.69 9.87
N ARG A 43 -11.66 10.51 10.64
CA ARG A 43 -13.04 10.90 10.35
C ARG A 43 -13.37 12.19 11.12
N TYR A 44 -14.54 12.73 10.82
CA TYR A 44 -15.06 13.95 11.40
C TYR A 44 -16.47 13.71 11.92
N GLU A 45 -16.81 14.37 13.01
CA GLU A 45 -18.11 14.32 13.65
C GLU A 45 -18.74 15.71 13.57
N ASP A 46 -19.96 15.78 13.03
CA ASP A 46 -20.71 17.03 12.98
C ASP A 46 -21.40 17.28 14.33
N ARG A 47 -20.72 18.07 15.17
CA ARG A 47 -21.24 18.58 16.45
C ARG A 47 -21.54 20.08 16.39
N THR A 48 -21.59 20.65 15.18
CA THR A 48 -21.74 22.10 14.96
C THR A 48 -23.18 22.59 15.06
N ARG A 49 -24.14 21.66 15.06
CA ARG A 49 -25.57 21.94 15.08
C ARG A 49 -26.32 20.92 15.93
N ILE A 50 -27.37 21.41 16.60
CA ILE A 50 -28.30 20.58 17.35
C ILE A 50 -29.42 20.15 16.40
N PHE A 51 -29.66 18.85 16.31
CA PHE A 51 -30.77 18.29 15.54
C PHE A 51 -32.02 18.19 16.42
N PRO A 52 -33.19 18.66 15.93
CA PRO A 52 -34.46 18.35 16.57
C PRO A 52 -34.70 16.85 16.57
N ILE A 53 -35.19 16.31 17.69
CA ILE A 53 -35.38 14.86 17.86
C ILE A 53 -36.35 14.29 16.81
N ALA A 54 -37.38 15.05 16.42
CA ALA A 54 -38.33 14.64 15.39
C ALA A 54 -37.73 14.45 13.99
N LYS A 55 -36.55 15.04 13.70
CA LYS A 55 -35.88 14.94 12.40
C LYS A 55 -34.87 13.80 12.33
N LEU A 56 -34.71 13.04 13.42
CA LEU A 56 -33.78 11.93 13.46
C LEU A 56 -34.31 10.76 12.62
N SER A 57 -33.38 10.05 11.99
CA SER A 57 -33.62 8.80 11.26
C SER A 57 -32.57 7.78 11.67
N ALA A 58 -32.94 6.50 11.65
CA ALA A 58 -31.97 5.44 11.95
C ALA A 58 -30.79 5.47 10.95
N GLY A 59 -29.58 5.30 11.47
CA GLY A 59 -28.32 5.43 10.74
C GLY A 59 -27.72 6.84 10.76
N MET A 60 -28.44 7.86 11.26
CA MET A 60 -27.87 9.20 11.47
C MET A 60 -27.02 9.25 12.73
N THR A 61 -25.90 9.96 12.69
CA THR A 61 -25.15 10.38 13.88
C THR A 61 -25.42 11.86 14.10
N ALA A 62 -25.95 12.22 15.27
CA ALA A 62 -26.41 13.58 15.51
C ALA A 62 -26.12 14.05 16.94
N LEU A 63 -25.87 15.36 17.09
CA LEU A 63 -25.91 16.06 18.36
C LEU A 63 -27.35 16.48 18.63
N ILE A 64 -27.90 16.09 19.78
CA ILE A 64 -29.25 16.41 20.20
C ILE A 64 -29.24 16.97 21.62
N CYS A 65 -30.26 17.75 21.95
CA CYS A 65 -30.47 18.25 23.30
C CYS A 65 -31.87 17.87 23.76
N GLY A 66 -31.98 17.36 24.98
CA GLY A 66 -33.27 16.95 25.54
C GLY A 66 -33.27 16.95 27.05
N LYS A 67 -34.44 17.10 27.62
CA LYS A 67 -34.68 17.00 29.06
C LYS A 67 -35.03 15.55 29.39
N VAL A 68 -34.45 15.02 30.46
CA VAL A 68 -34.77 13.68 30.94
C VAL A 68 -36.22 13.65 31.44
N GLU A 69 -37.03 12.80 30.81
CA GLU A 69 -38.41 12.54 31.22
C GLU A 69 -38.44 11.48 32.31
N PHE A 70 -37.78 10.34 32.05
CA PHE A 70 -37.68 9.25 33.01
C PHE A 70 -36.40 8.44 32.80
N ILE A 71 -36.08 7.69 33.84
CA ILE A 71 -34.98 6.75 33.87
C ILE A 71 -35.48 5.42 34.44
N ASP A 72 -35.09 4.31 33.83
CA ASP A 72 -35.45 2.97 34.28
C ASP A 72 -34.30 1.98 34.08
N VAL A 73 -34.22 0.97 34.94
CA VAL A 73 -33.23 -0.09 34.87
C VAL A 73 -33.94 -1.38 34.50
N LEU A 74 -33.80 -1.80 33.25
CA LEU A 74 -34.44 -3.01 32.78
C LEU A 74 -33.65 -4.27 33.22
N PRO A 75 -34.30 -5.22 33.93
CA PRO A 75 -33.65 -6.45 34.40
C PRO A 75 -33.70 -7.59 33.37
N ARG A 76 -34.49 -7.48 32.29
CA ARG A 76 -34.62 -8.54 31.29
C ARG A 76 -33.39 -8.60 30.37
N GLY A 77 -32.74 -9.77 30.32
CA GLY A 77 -31.52 -10.00 29.54
C GLY A 77 -30.28 -9.41 30.22
N ARG A 78 -29.42 -8.74 29.45
CA ARG A 78 -28.27 -7.99 30.01
C ARG A 78 -28.79 -6.70 30.64
N LYS A 79 -28.58 -6.53 31.95
CA LYS A 79 -28.97 -5.33 32.72
C LYS A 79 -28.60 -4.05 31.95
N SER A 80 -29.58 -3.20 31.69
CA SER A 80 -29.38 -1.94 30.97
C SER A 80 -30.16 -0.79 31.59
N LEU A 81 -29.55 0.39 31.56
CA LEU A 81 -30.18 1.64 31.94
C LEU A 81 -30.80 2.27 30.70
N ILE A 82 -32.08 2.62 30.77
CA ILE A 82 -32.78 3.40 29.77
C ILE A 82 -33.06 4.77 30.36
N CYS A 83 -32.68 5.82 29.63
CA CYS A 83 -32.97 7.20 29.96
C CYS A 83 -33.71 7.82 28.78
N ARG A 84 -35.00 8.14 28.94
CA ARG A 84 -35.75 8.82 27.88
C ARG A 84 -35.52 10.32 28.00
N ILE A 85 -35.10 10.92 26.89
CA ILE A 85 -35.03 12.38 26.77
C ILE A 85 -36.03 12.86 25.73
N SER A 86 -36.58 14.05 25.96
CA SER A 86 -37.43 14.72 24.99
C SER A 86 -37.02 16.18 24.79
N ASP A 87 -37.31 16.68 23.60
CA ASP A 87 -37.30 18.10 23.26
C ASP A 87 -38.74 18.55 22.95
N SER A 88 -38.92 19.76 22.42
CA SER A 88 -40.24 20.25 22.03
C SER A 88 -40.84 19.54 20.79
N THR A 89 -40.09 18.63 20.15
CA THR A 89 -40.44 18.00 18.87
C THR A 89 -40.66 16.50 18.98
N GLY A 90 -40.00 15.80 19.91
CA GLY A 90 -40.13 14.36 20.08
C GLY A 90 -39.30 13.82 21.24
N PHE A 91 -39.20 12.49 21.31
CA PHE A 91 -38.44 11.77 22.33
C PHE A 91 -37.53 10.71 21.72
N ILE A 92 -36.46 10.37 22.44
CA ILE A 92 -35.52 9.31 22.08
C ILE A 92 -35.00 8.63 23.34
N ASP A 93 -34.75 7.33 23.26
CA ASP A 93 -34.22 6.54 24.38
C ASP A 93 -32.69 6.47 24.32
N LEU A 94 -32.01 6.79 25.42
CA LEU A 94 -30.59 6.56 25.60
C LEU A 94 -30.39 5.25 26.37
N ARG A 95 -29.64 4.31 25.80
CA ARG A 95 -29.41 2.98 26.39
C ARG A 95 -27.97 2.79 26.81
N PHE A 96 -27.74 2.40 28.06
CA PHE A 96 -26.41 2.07 28.60
C PHE A 96 -26.37 0.65 29.18
N PHE A 97 -25.53 -0.23 28.63
CA PHE A 97 -25.29 -1.58 29.16
C PHE A 97 -24.25 -1.61 30.29
N HIS A 98 -23.42 -0.57 30.36
CA HIS A 98 -22.44 -0.33 31.40
C HIS A 98 -22.69 1.06 31.99
N PHE A 99 -23.15 1.10 33.25
CA PHE A 99 -23.44 2.35 33.93
C PHE A 99 -23.04 2.28 35.41
N THR A 100 -22.71 3.44 35.97
CA THR A 100 -22.36 3.58 37.40
C THR A 100 -23.53 4.17 38.20
N ALA A 101 -23.50 4.02 39.52
CA ALA A 101 -24.48 4.67 40.39
C ALA A 101 -24.45 6.20 40.25
N GLN A 102 -23.27 6.78 40.02
CA GLN A 102 -23.12 8.21 39.76
C GLN A 102 -23.82 8.62 38.47
N GLN A 103 -23.65 7.86 37.39
CA GLN A 103 -24.34 8.09 36.13
C GLN A 103 -25.87 8.03 36.30
N HIS A 104 -26.37 7.00 36.98
CA HIS A 104 -27.80 6.89 37.30
C HIS A 104 -28.31 8.12 38.07
N ASN A 105 -27.55 8.60 39.06
CA ASN A 105 -27.92 9.76 39.87
C ASN A 105 -27.81 11.10 39.14
N ALA A 106 -26.98 11.20 38.10
CA ALA A 106 -26.84 12.39 37.27
C ALA A 106 -27.99 12.52 36.26
N LEU A 107 -28.51 11.39 35.77
CA LEU A 107 -29.58 11.31 34.77
C LEU A 107 -31.00 11.37 35.40
N LYS A 108 -31.18 12.15 36.47
CA LYS A 108 -32.49 12.29 37.11
C LYS A 108 -33.49 13.02 36.20
N PRO A 109 -34.79 12.71 36.31
CA PRO A 109 -35.83 13.47 35.64
C PRO A 109 -35.67 14.97 35.88
N GLY A 110 -35.79 15.75 34.82
CA GLY A 110 -35.60 17.20 34.87
C GLY A 110 -34.22 17.70 34.43
N THR A 111 -33.21 16.84 34.40
CA THR A 111 -31.86 17.19 33.91
C THR A 111 -31.88 17.41 32.39
N THR A 112 -31.23 18.46 31.91
CA THR A 112 -31.02 18.68 30.46
C THR A 112 -29.69 18.09 30.02
N LEU A 113 -29.71 17.33 28.93
CA LEU A 113 -28.53 16.66 28.38
C LEU A 113 -28.25 17.15 26.97
N SER A 114 -26.97 17.32 26.65
CA SER A 114 -26.47 17.30 25.27
C SER A 114 -25.95 15.90 25.01
N CYS A 115 -26.41 15.26 23.93
CA CYS A 115 -26.06 13.88 23.60
C CYS A 115 -25.61 13.78 22.15
N PHE A 116 -24.50 13.09 21.92
CA PHE A 116 -23.99 12.78 20.59
C PHE A 116 -23.86 11.27 20.44
N GLY A 117 -24.48 10.73 19.39
CA GLY A 117 -24.45 9.30 19.13
C GLY A 117 -25.13 8.92 17.83
N GLU A 118 -24.94 7.65 17.45
CA GLU A 118 -25.64 7.04 16.32
C GLU A 118 -27.06 6.66 16.73
N VAL A 119 -28.03 7.08 15.92
CA VAL A 119 -29.45 6.78 16.07
C VAL A 119 -29.76 5.44 15.44
N ARG A 120 -30.42 4.56 16.18
CA ARG A 120 -30.83 3.22 15.72
C ARG A 120 -32.29 2.96 16.07
N TYR A 121 -32.86 1.90 15.50
CA TYR A 121 -34.16 1.41 15.92
C TYR A 121 -34.01 0.57 17.20
N GLY A 122 -34.69 1.02 18.25
CA GLY A 122 -34.90 0.30 19.51
C GLY A 122 -36.31 -0.26 19.61
N TYR A 123 -36.63 -0.84 20.76
CA TYR A 123 -37.93 -1.46 21.01
C TYR A 123 -39.10 -0.46 21.02
N ALA A 124 -38.88 0.75 21.57
CA ALA A 124 -39.90 1.76 21.77
C ALA A 124 -39.82 2.94 20.78
N GLY A 125 -39.01 2.81 19.72
CA GLY A 125 -38.75 3.88 18.75
C GLY A 125 -37.25 4.06 18.51
N LEU A 126 -36.84 5.29 18.24
CA LEU A 126 -35.43 5.60 18.05
C LEU A 126 -34.67 5.48 19.39
N GLU A 127 -33.44 4.99 19.33
CA GLU A 127 -32.55 4.95 20.48
C GLU A 127 -31.10 5.30 20.10
N MET A 128 -30.34 5.81 21.08
CA MET A 128 -28.89 5.89 21.02
C MET A 128 -28.28 4.96 22.06
N VAL A 129 -27.39 4.07 21.62
CA VAL A 129 -26.71 3.12 22.51
C VAL A 129 -25.34 3.68 22.88
N HIS A 130 -25.08 3.86 24.18
CA HIS A 130 -23.85 4.46 24.71
C HIS A 130 -23.46 5.80 24.04
N PRO A 131 -24.38 6.78 23.95
CA PRO A 131 -24.03 8.10 23.44
C PRO A 131 -23.05 8.80 24.38
N GLU A 132 -22.20 9.65 23.82
CA GLU A 132 -21.47 10.64 24.61
C GLU A 132 -22.49 11.68 25.08
N TYR A 133 -22.50 11.99 26.39
CA TYR A 133 -23.41 12.99 26.91
C TYR A 133 -22.74 13.91 27.91
N THR A 134 -23.23 15.14 27.98
CA THR A 134 -22.89 16.12 29.00
C THR A 134 -24.16 16.68 29.62
N VAL A 135 -24.13 16.91 30.93
CA VAL A 135 -25.20 17.63 31.62
C VAL A 135 -25.00 19.12 31.35
N ILE A 136 -26.03 19.76 30.81
CA ILE A 136 -26.01 21.18 30.46
C ILE A 136 -27.09 21.93 31.22
N PHE A 137 -26.82 23.19 31.55
CA PHE A 137 -27.79 24.09 32.16
C PHE A 137 -28.42 25.06 31.15
N ASP A 138 -27.81 25.15 29.97
CA ASP A 138 -28.15 26.09 28.92
C ASP A 138 -27.93 25.39 27.57
N VAL A 139 -28.96 25.40 26.72
CA VAL A 139 -28.94 24.74 25.41
C VAL A 139 -27.95 25.43 24.47
N ASP A 140 -27.75 26.73 24.64
CA ASP A 140 -26.79 27.50 23.81
C ASP A 140 -25.34 27.08 24.08
N LYS A 141 -25.07 26.41 25.21
CA LYS A 141 -23.77 25.83 25.56
C LYS A 141 -23.58 24.40 25.06
N ALA A 142 -24.57 23.81 24.40
CA ALA A 142 -24.47 22.45 23.88
C ALA A 142 -23.54 22.34 22.68
N ILE A 143 -23.44 23.40 21.87
CA ILE A 143 -22.47 23.50 20.78
C ILE A 143 -21.18 24.06 21.37
N THR A 144 -20.17 23.20 21.51
CA THR A 144 -18.87 23.61 22.09
C THR A 144 -17.90 24.15 21.04
N GLU A 145 -18.08 23.80 19.78
CA GLU A 145 -17.17 24.13 18.67
C GLU A 145 -17.98 24.46 17.40
N ASN A 146 -17.58 25.53 16.70
CA ASN A 146 -18.18 25.96 15.43
C ASN A 146 -17.54 25.28 14.21
N HIS A 147 -16.72 24.25 14.44
CA HIS A 147 -16.01 23.47 13.44
C HIS A 147 -16.35 21.99 13.63
N LEU A 148 -16.17 21.19 12.57
CA LEU A 148 -16.31 19.75 12.69
C LEU A 148 -15.33 19.21 13.75
N THR A 149 -15.78 18.24 14.54
CA THR A 149 -14.95 17.64 15.58
C THR A 149 -14.08 16.54 14.97
N PRO A 150 -12.75 16.66 14.96
CA PRO A 150 -11.87 15.64 14.40
C PRO A 150 -11.82 14.40 15.30
N VAL A 151 -11.71 13.23 14.68
CA VAL A 151 -11.45 11.95 15.35
C VAL A 151 -10.12 11.40 14.86
N TYR A 152 -9.18 11.25 15.79
CA TYR A 152 -7.81 10.83 15.49
C TYR A 152 -7.62 9.31 15.66
N PRO A 153 -6.66 8.70 14.95
CA PRO A 153 -6.16 7.39 15.33
C PRO A 153 -5.64 7.41 16.77
N LEU A 154 -5.94 6.35 17.54
CA LEU A 154 -5.53 6.20 18.94
C LEU A 154 -4.84 4.86 19.17
N THR A 155 -4.09 4.77 20.27
CA THR A 155 -3.59 3.52 20.86
C THR A 155 -4.18 3.35 22.27
N GLU A 156 -4.09 2.14 22.82
CA GLU A 156 -4.47 1.87 24.21
C GLU A 156 -3.84 2.87 25.19
N GLY A 157 -4.65 3.41 26.10
CA GLY A 157 -4.21 4.38 27.10
C GLY A 157 -4.16 5.83 26.61
N LEU A 158 -4.62 6.13 25.39
CA LEU A 158 -4.91 7.49 24.92
C LEU A 158 -6.41 7.67 24.63
N ASN A 159 -6.88 8.90 24.79
CA ASN A 159 -8.25 9.29 24.45
C ASN A 159 -8.24 10.48 23.48
N GLN A 160 -9.38 10.69 22.81
CA GLN A 160 -9.53 11.76 21.81
C GLN A 160 -9.25 13.16 22.39
N ASN A 161 -9.67 13.42 23.63
CA ASN A 161 -9.53 14.74 24.24
C ASN A 161 -8.07 15.13 24.47
N VAL A 162 -7.22 14.17 24.85
CA VAL A 162 -5.78 14.41 25.00
C VAL A 162 -5.14 14.76 23.66
N VAL A 163 -5.43 13.97 22.61
CA VAL A 163 -4.88 14.22 21.26
C VAL A 163 -5.39 15.53 20.67
N ARG A 164 -6.70 15.82 20.78
CA ARG A 164 -7.29 17.10 20.33
C ARG A 164 -6.63 18.29 21.02
N LYS A 165 -6.42 18.23 22.35
CA LYS A 165 -5.73 19.30 23.09
C LYS A 165 -4.27 19.46 22.67
N ALA A 166 -3.56 18.36 22.42
CA ALA A 166 -2.18 18.39 21.94
C ALA A 166 -2.09 19.03 20.54
N VAL A 167 -2.94 18.59 19.61
CA VAL A 167 -3.02 19.16 18.25
C VAL A 167 -3.40 20.64 18.30
N LYS A 168 -4.38 21.04 19.12
CA LYS A 168 -4.77 22.45 19.26
C LYS A 168 -3.61 23.32 19.74
N GLN A 169 -2.82 22.84 20.70
CA GLN A 169 -1.60 23.55 21.13
C GLN A 169 -0.55 23.61 20.02
N ALA A 170 -0.37 22.52 19.26
CA ALA A 170 0.55 22.53 18.11
C ALA A 170 0.10 23.54 17.04
N LEU A 171 -1.18 23.59 16.70
CA LEU A 171 -1.72 24.55 15.72
C LEU A 171 -1.55 25.99 16.16
N ALA A 172 -1.73 26.30 17.45
CA ALA A 172 -1.50 27.64 17.99
C ALA A 172 -0.04 28.10 17.81
N ILE A 173 0.93 27.19 17.99
CA ILE A 173 2.35 27.46 17.69
C ILE A 173 2.56 27.82 16.21
N CYS A 174 1.75 27.24 15.32
CA CYS A 174 1.78 27.53 13.88
C CYS A 174 1.08 28.86 13.52
N ASP A 175 0.10 29.30 14.32
CA ASP A 175 -0.51 30.63 14.18
C ASP A 175 0.49 31.73 14.52
N ASP A 176 1.26 31.55 15.59
CA ASP A 176 2.27 32.50 16.05
C ASP A 176 3.51 32.55 15.13
N ASN A 177 3.70 31.55 14.28
CA ASN A 177 4.85 31.45 13.38
C ASN A 177 4.46 30.94 12.00
N ALA A 178 4.28 31.87 11.06
CA ALA A 178 3.95 31.57 9.66
C ALA A 178 5.03 30.73 8.93
N GLN A 179 6.25 30.62 9.47
CA GLN A 179 7.33 29.78 8.92
C GLN A 179 7.55 28.47 9.70
N ALA A 180 6.66 28.12 10.64
CA ALA A 180 6.76 26.88 11.41
C ALA A 180 6.81 25.64 10.50
N LEU A 181 6.13 25.71 9.36
CA LEU A 181 6.14 24.68 8.32
C LEU A 181 6.63 25.29 7.01
N LYS A 182 7.70 24.70 6.47
CA LYS A 182 8.23 25.09 5.17
C LYS A 182 7.36 24.49 4.07
N ASP A 183 6.79 25.33 3.23
CA ASP A 183 6.09 24.88 2.02
C ASP A 183 7.14 24.59 0.92
N TRP A 184 7.23 23.33 0.50
CA TRP A 184 8.17 22.89 -0.53
C TRP A 184 7.58 23.01 -1.94
N LEU A 185 6.26 23.12 -2.06
CA LEU A 185 5.61 23.28 -3.35
C LEU A 185 5.81 24.71 -3.87
N PRO A 186 6.31 24.88 -5.11
CA PRO A 186 6.41 26.20 -5.73
C PRO A 186 5.04 26.89 -5.81
N SER A 187 5.01 28.20 -5.56
CA SER A 187 3.78 29.00 -5.56
C SER A 187 3.01 28.94 -6.90
N ALA A 188 3.71 28.72 -8.02
CA ALA A 188 3.10 28.48 -9.32
C ALA A 188 2.21 27.22 -9.35
N ILE A 189 2.66 26.12 -8.74
CA ILE A 189 1.91 24.86 -8.65
C ILE A 189 0.68 25.04 -7.76
N LEU A 190 0.85 25.71 -6.61
CA LEU A 190 -0.26 26.01 -5.71
C LEU A 190 -1.35 26.82 -6.42
N LYS A 191 -0.97 27.88 -7.16
CA LYS A 191 -1.90 28.70 -7.95
C LYS A 191 -2.59 27.92 -9.06
N GLN A 192 -1.84 27.10 -9.80
CA GLN A 192 -2.37 26.31 -10.92
C GLN A 192 -3.47 25.34 -10.45
N HIS A 193 -3.25 24.66 -9.32
CA HIS A 193 -4.20 23.67 -8.80
C HIS A 193 -5.19 24.25 -7.76
N ARG A 194 -5.09 25.55 -7.46
CA ARG A 194 -5.86 26.23 -6.40
C ARG A 194 -5.69 25.54 -5.04
N TYR A 195 -4.48 25.10 -4.75
CA TYR A 195 -4.16 24.48 -3.48
C TYR A 195 -3.81 25.53 -2.42
N PRO A 196 -4.26 25.34 -1.16
CA PRO A 196 -3.87 26.21 -0.05
C PRO A 196 -2.40 26.00 0.34
N SER A 197 -1.85 26.90 1.15
CA SER A 197 -0.52 26.75 1.76
C SER A 197 -0.48 25.54 2.71
N LEU A 198 0.72 25.09 3.11
CA LEU A 198 0.87 23.87 3.93
C LEU A 198 0.17 24.04 5.28
N THR A 199 0.44 25.19 5.87
CA THR A 199 -0.17 25.66 7.11
C THR A 199 -1.69 25.70 7.01
N ASP A 200 -2.23 26.30 5.95
CA ASP A 200 -3.68 26.42 5.77
C ASP A 200 -4.33 25.04 5.53
N ALA A 201 -3.66 24.16 4.78
CA ALA A 201 -4.14 22.80 4.54
C ALA A 201 -4.26 22.01 5.84
N ILE A 202 -3.21 22.04 6.67
CA ILE A 202 -3.16 21.34 7.96
C ILE A 202 -4.23 21.91 8.90
N LYS A 203 -4.35 23.24 9.01
CA LYS A 203 -5.41 23.87 9.81
C LYS A 203 -6.80 23.47 9.32
N THR A 204 -7.05 23.51 8.02
CA THR A 204 -8.33 23.13 7.42
C THR A 204 -8.71 21.68 7.77
N LEU A 205 -7.74 20.76 7.78
CA LEU A 205 -8.00 19.36 8.08
C LEU A 205 -8.16 19.11 9.59
N HIS A 206 -7.43 19.80 10.46
CA HIS A 206 -7.61 19.60 11.91
C HIS A 206 -8.80 20.36 12.49
N THR A 207 -9.17 21.49 11.89
CA THR A 207 -10.31 22.34 12.30
C THR A 207 -11.12 22.75 11.07
N PRO A 208 -11.87 21.82 10.43
CA PRO A 208 -12.66 22.14 9.26
C PRO A 208 -13.80 23.08 9.63
N ASP A 209 -13.88 24.23 8.96
CA ASP A 209 -14.98 25.17 9.19
C ASP A 209 -16.35 24.57 8.79
N ALA A 210 -17.42 25.26 9.18
CA ALA A 210 -18.79 24.82 8.92
C ALA A 210 -19.17 24.78 7.42
N THR A 211 -18.36 25.33 6.51
CA THR A 211 -18.62 25.26 5.06
C THR A 211 -18.18 23.93 4.46
N ILE A 212 -17.28 23.20 5.13
CA ILE A 212 -16.79 21.91 4.70
C ILE A 212 -17.70 20.82 5.27
N THR A 213 -18.34 20.04 4.40
CA THR A 213 -19.18 18.92 4.85
C THR A 213 -18.34 17.69 5.18
N VAL A 214 -18.88 16.81 6.03
CA VAL A 214 -18.25 15.52 6.35
C VAL A 214 -18.08 14.67 5.09
N GLU A 215 -19.05 14.70 4.16
CA GLU A 215 -18.94 13.94 2.90
C GLU A 215 -17.79 14.45 2.03
N ALA A 216 -17.57 15.77 1.98
CA ALA A 216 -16.48 16.37 1.20
C ALA A 216 -15.09 15.95 1.71
N LEU A 217 -14.94 15.77 3.02
CA LEU A 217 -13.70 15.25 3.63
C LEU A 217 -13.54 13.75 3.34
N GLN A 218 -14.63 12.97 3.44
CA GLN A 218 -14.61 11.52 3.21
C GLN A 218 -14.33 11.13 1.75
N ASN A 219 -14.91 11.87 0.79
CA ASN A 219 -14.68 11.63 -0.64
C ASN A 219 -13.39 12.28 -1.18
N GLY A 220 -12.66 13.00 -0.31
CA GLY A 220 -11.39 13.65 -0.63
C GLY A 220 -11.48 14.80 -1.62
N SER A 221 -12.64 15.46 -1.73
CA SER A 221 -12.84 16.59 -2.63
C SER A 221 -12.18 17.88 -2.14
N VAL A 222 -11.91 18.00 -0.84
CA VAL A 222 -11.36 19.20 -0.20
C VAL A 222 -9.96 19.53 -0.73
N PRO A 223 -9.69 20.77 -1.20
CA PRO A 223 -8.38 21.16 -1.72
C PRO A 223 -7.21 20.92 -0.76
N ALA A 224 -7.42 21.10 0.54
CA ALA A 224 -6.43 20.83 1.57
C ALA A 224 -5.95 19.37 1.57
N LEU A 225 -6.87 18.40 1.47
CA LEU A 225 -6.52 16.98 1.42
C LEU A 225 -5.81 16.63 0.11
N LYS A 226 -6.32 17.14 -1.02
CA LYS A 226 -5.71 16.94 -2.34
C LYS A 226 -4.30 17.50 -2.40
N ARG A 227 -4.05 18.65 -1.78
CA ARG A 227 -2.72 19.26 -1.67
C ARG A 227 -1.74 18.34 -0.95
N LEU A 228 -2.11 17.78 0.21
CA LEU A 228 -1.23 16.87 0.96
C LEU A 228 -0.95 15.58 0.19
N ALA A 229 -2.00 14.96 -0.36
CA ALA A 229 -1.85 13.75 -1.18
C ALA A 229 -0.99 14.02 -2.43
N PHE A 230 -1.16 15.17 -3.08
CA PHE A 230 -0.35 15.57 -4.23
C PHE A 230 1.12 15.75 -3.84
N GLU A 231 1.41 16.44 -2.74
CA GLU A 231 2.77 16.66 -2.24
C GLU A 231 3.46 15.35 -1.88
N GLU A 232 2.76 14.43 -1.21
CA GLU A 232 3.27 13.11 -0.88
C GLU A 232 3.60 12.29 -2.14
N LEU A 233 2.66 12.20 -3.08
CA LEU A 233 2.85 11.47 -4.34
C LEU A 233 3.94 12.08 -5.20
N LEU A 234 4.04 13.41 -5.24
CA LEU A 234 5.09 14.12 -5.98
C LEU A 234 6.46 13.84 -5.34
N THR A 235 6.56 13.91 -4.01
CA THR A 235 7.81 13.64 -3.28
C THR A 235 8.29 12.21 -3.53
N HIS A 236 7.36 11.25 -3.49
CA HIS A 236 7.62 9.86 -3.81
C HIS A 236 8.13 9.72 -5.25
N HIS A 237 7.42 10.30 -6.21
CA HIS A 237 7.80 10.26 -7.63
C HIS A 237 9.17 10.90 -7.91
N LEU A 238 9.47 12.05 -7.28
CA LEU A 238 10.77 12.72 -7.42
C LEU A 238 11.90 11.88 -6.83
N SER A 239 11.69 11.27 -5.66
CA SER A 239 12.68 10.39 -5.03
C SER A 239 13.03 9.21 -5.93
N LEU A 240 12.04 8.63 -6.60
CA LEU A 240 12.22 7.54 -7.54
C LEU A 240 12.90 8.00 -8.83
N LYS A 241 12.54 9.18 -9.36
CA LYS A 241 13.20 9.77 -10.53
C LYS A 241 14.68 10.06 -10.27
N LEU A 242 15.02 10.55 -9.08
CA LEU A 242 16.40 10.74 -8.63
C LEU A 242 17.14 9.40 -8.54
N ALA A 243 16.51 8.35 -8.01
CA ALA A 243 17.07 7.00 -8.00
C ALA A 243 17.33 6.47 -9.42
N LYS A 244 16.39 6.67 -10.35
CA LYS A 244 16.55 6.30 -11.77
C LYS A 244 17.68 7.07 -12.45
N GLN A 245 17.81 8.37 -12.19
CA GLN A 245 18.94 9.17 -12.70
C GLN A 245 20.28 8.65 -12.18
N LYS A 246 20.39 8.35 -10.88
CA LYS A 246 21.60 7.73 -10.31
C LYS A 246 21.89 6.35 -10.93
N ALA A 247 20.86 5.56 -11.21
CA ALA A 247 21.02 4.28 -11.89
C ALA A 247 21.54 4.43 -13.33
N LYS A 248 21.14 5.49 -14.05
CA LYS A 248 21.65 5.82 -15.40
C LYS A 248 23.09 6.30 -15.43
N CYS A 249 23.68 6.69 -14.29
CA CYS A 249 25.11 7.01 -14.22
C CYS A 249 25.99 5.77 -14.38
N TRP A 250 25.45 4.57 -14.13
CA TRP A 250 26.15 3.33 -14.44
C TRP A 250 26.12 3.09 -15.95
N GLN A 251 27.23 2.59 -16.49
CA GLN A 251 27.26 2.06 -17.84
C GLN A 251 26.67 0.64 -17.85
N ALA A 252 26.26 0.15 -19.01
CA ALA A 252 25.79 -1.22 -19.20
C ALA A 252 26.36 -1.83 -20.48
N PRO A 253 26.45 -3.16 -20.55
CA PRO A 253 26.90 -3.82 -21.76
C PRO A 253 25.87 -3.68 -22.89
N SER A 254 26.23 -3.03 -24.00
CA SER A 254 25.29 -2.89 -25.11
C SER A 254 25.03 -4.25 -25.77
N PHE A 255 23.77 -4.71 -25.69
CA PHE A 255 23.31 -5.90 -26.41
C PHE A 255 22.62 -5.50 -27.70
N TYR A 256 23.07 -6.08 -28.81
CA TYR A 256 22.44 -5.94 -30.11
C TYR A 256 21.89 -7.29 -30.58
N ASN A 257 20.94 -7.24 -31.51
CA ASN A 257 20.36 -8.44 -32.07
C ASN A 257 21.26 -9.05 -33.14
N ASP A 258 22.10 -10.01 -32.74
CA ASP A 258 22.82 -10.86 -33.68
C ASP A 258 21.91 -11.96 -34.23
N LYS A 259 21.61 -11.89 -35.53
CA LYS A 259 20.77 -12.86 -36.24
C LYS A 259 21.35 -14.28 -36.22
N THR A 260 22.66 -14.43 -36.04
CA THR A 260 23.29 -15.75 -35.93
C THR A 260 22.88 -16.48 -34.65
N TYR A 261 22.45 -15.76 -33.62
CA TYR A 261 21.93 -16.31 -32.37
C TYR A 261 20.40 -16.27 -32.29
N SER A 262 19.78 -15.17 -32.71
CA SER A 262 18.33 -15.00 -32.57
C SER A 262 17.50 -15.80 -33.57
N GLN A 263 17.98 -15.98 -34.80
CA GLN A 263 17.23 -16.74 -35.80
C GLN A 263 17.14 -18.24 -35.44
N PRO A 264 18.25 -18.94 -35.08
CA PRO A 264 18.16 -20.32 -34.63
C PRO A 264 17.28 -20.51 -33.39
N PHE A 265 17.27 -19.53 -32.48
CA PHE A 265 16.40 -19.57 -31.31
C PHE A 265 14.92 -19.47 -31.70
N ILE A 266 14.56 -18.55 -32.59
CA ILE A 266 13.16 -18.41 -33.05
C ILE A 266 12.73 -19.67 -33.81
N ASP A 267 13.60 -20.21 -34.66
CA ASP A 267 13.32 -21.38 -35.48
C ASP A 267 13.20 -22.67 -34.66
N SER A 268 13.81 -22.73 -33.46
CA SER A 268 13.69 -23.88 -32.55
C SER A 268 12.36 -23.93 -31.78
N LEU A 269 11.55 -22.85 -31.81
CA LEU A 269 10.32 -22.78 -31.04
C LEU A 269 9.20 -23.61 -31.67
N PRO A 270 8.49 -24.45 -30.90
CA PRO A 270 7.38 -25.24 -31.41
C PRO A 270 6.09 -24.41 -31.63
N PHE A 271 6.16 -23.09 -31.50
CA PHE A 271 5.04 -22.16 -31.61
C PHE A 271 5.51 -20.82 -32.18
N LYS A 272 4.57 -20.03 -32.70
CA LYS A 272 4.84 -18.66 -33.14
C LYS A 272 4.67 -17.68 -31.98
N LEU A 273 5.55 -16.68 -31.92
CA LEU A 273 5.44 -15.60 -30.96
C LEU A 273 4.20 -14.74 -31.26
N THR A 274 3.55 -14.26 -30.21
CA THR A 274 2.41 -13.33 -30.32
C THR A 274 2.89 -11.92 -30.67
N LYS A 275 1.98 -11.03 -31.12
CA LYS A 275 2.36 -9.64 -31.43
C LYS A 275 2.77 -8.90 -30.17
N ALA A 276 2.10 -9.17 -29.05
CA ALA A 276 2.50 -8.62 -27.75
C ALA A 276 3.90 -9.06 -27.33
N GLN A 277 4.26 -10.34 -27.52
CA GLN A 277 5.61 -10.84 -27.24
C GLN A 277 6.66 -10.17 -28.13
N LEU A 278 6.41 -10.05 -29.44
CA LEU A 278 7.31 -9.39 -30.39
C LEU A 278 7.51 -7.90 -30.05
N ARG A 279 6.44 -7.20 -29.67
CA ARG A 279 6.50 -5.80 -29.21
C ARG A 279 7.40 -5.66 -27.98
N VAL A 280 7.18 -6.49 -26.95
CA VAL A 280 7.99 -6.45 -25.73
C VAL A 280 9.45 -6.83 -26.01
N ILE A 281 9.70 -7.80 -26.88
CA ILE A 281 11.06 -8.13 -27.33
C ILE A 281 11.74 -6.93 -28.00
N ALA A 282 11.03 -6.21 -28.87
CA ALA A 282 11.58 -5.02 -29.53
C ALA A 282 11.89 -3.90 -28.53
N GLU A 283 11.01 -3.66 -27.55
CA GLU A 283 11.23 -2.70 -26.48
C GLU A 283 12.47 -3.06 -25.63
N ILE A 284 12.61 -4.33 -25.23
CA ILE A 284 13.78 -4.85 -24.50
C ILE A 284 15.06 -4.71 -25.34
N THR A 285 15.01 -5.09 -26.60
CA THR A 285 16.18 -5.00 -27.50
C THR A 285 16.65 -3.56 -27.64
N ALA A 286 15.71 -2.61 -27.78
CA ALA A 286 16.04 -1.19 -27.87
C ALA A 286 16.70 -0.65 -26.60
N ASP A 287 16.23 -1.07 -25.42
CA ASP A 287 16.82 -0.64 -24.14
C ASP A 287 18.19 -1.29 -23.87
N CYS A 288 18.33 -2.60 -24.14
CA CYS A 288 19.60 -3.29 -23.93
C CYS A 288 20.70 -2.80 -24.88
N ASN A 289 20.34 -2.20 -26.01
CA ASN A 289 21.32 -1.60 -26.92
C ASN A 289 21.88 -0.25 -26.39
N GLN A 290 21.22 0.36 -25.41
CA GLN A 290 21.68 1.63 -24.82
C GLN A 290 22.84 1.41 -23.84
N ALA A 291 23.68 2.43 -23.67
CA ALA A 291 24.85 2.39 -22.80
C ALA A 291 24.53 2.44 -21.29
N HIS A 292 23.26 2.38 -20.89
CA HIS A 292 22.83 2.41 -19.50
C HIS A 292 21.98 1.18 -19.12
N PRO A 293 21.98 0.73 -17.85
CA PRO A 293 21.29 -0.49 -17.47
C PRO A 293 19.79 -0.42 -17.78
N MET A 294 19.30 -1.43 -18.51
CA MET A 294 17.87 -1.67 -18.64
C MET A 294 17.36 -2.15 -17.29
N MET A 295 16.29 -1.53 -16.80
CA MET A 295 15.57 -1.93 -15.60
C MET A 295 14.10 -2.04 -16.00
N ARG A 296 13.61 -3.26 -16.28
CA ARG A 296 12.30 -3.44 -16.92
C ARG A 296 11.47 -4.51 -16.24
N LEU A 297 10.18 -4.22 -16.05
CA LEU A 297 9.16 -5.12 -15.56
C LEU A 297 8.28 -5.61 -16.72
N VAL A 298 8.32 -6.91 -16.99
CA VAL A 298 7.42 -7.58 -17.93
C VAL A 298 6.26 -8.19 -17.15
N GLN A 299 5.07 -7.64 -17.41
CA GLN A 299 3.82 -8.08 -16.84
C GLN A 299 3.01 -8.85 -17.88
N GLY A 300 2.29 -9.88 -17.44
CA GLY A 300 1.30 -10.56 -18.27
C GLY A 300 0.75 -11.77 -17.54
N ASP A 301 -0.42 -12.25 -17.95
CA ASP A 301 -1.10 -13.35 -17.28
C ASP A 301 -0.27 -14.63 -17.21
N VAL A 302 -0.63 -15.54 -16.29
CA VAL A 302 -0.05 -16.88 -16.25
C VAL A 302 -0.25 -17.55 -17.60
N GLY A 303 0.84 -17.98 -18.22
CA GLY A 303 0.84 -18.59 -19.56
C GLY A 303 0.89 -17.59 -20.72
N SER A 304 1.02 -16.28 -20.51
CA SER A 304 1.19 -15.30 -21.60
C SER A 304 2.53 -15.39 -22.34
N GLY A 305 3.46 -16.23 -21.87
CA GLY A 305 4.79 -16.40 -22.47
C GLY A 305 5.84 -15.39 -21.98
N LYS A 306 5.75 -14.89 -20.74
CA LYS A 306 6.82 -14.07 -20.14
C LYS A 306 8.19 -14.75 -20.20
N THR A 307 8.23 -16.06 -19.92
CA THR A 307 9.46 -16.85 -19.93
C THR A 307 10.12 -16.90 -21.32
N ILE A 308 9.35 -16.87 -22.41
CA ILE A 308 9.94 -16.87 -23.76
C ILE A 308 10.58 -15.52 -24.09
N VAL A 309 9.99 -14.42 -23.62
CA VAL A 309 10.59 -13.08 -23.73
C VAL A 309 11.89 -13.00 -22.92
N ALA A 310 11.91 -13.58 -21.71
CA ALA A 310 13.13 -13.70 -20.91
C ALA A 310 14.21 -14.54 -21.63
N ALA A 311 13.83 -15.67 -22.22
CA ALA A 311 14.75 -16.51 -22.99
C ALA A 311 15.32 -15.77 -24.21
N TYR A 312 14.49 -15.03 -24.95
CA TYR A 312 14.99 -14.18 -26.05
C TYR A 312 15.98 -13.12 -25.54
N THR A 313 15.72 -12.51 -24.38
CA THR A 313 16.65 -11.54 -23.78
C THR A 313 17.99 -12.19 -23.43
N ALA A 314 17.97 -13.45 -22.99
CA ALA A 314 19.19 -14.22 -22.75
C ALA A 314 19.99 -14.47 -24.06
N VAL A 315 19.31 -14.66 -25.19
CA VAL A 315 19.97 -14.77 -26.51
C VAL A 315 20.77 -13.51 -26.84
N LEU A 316 20.22 -12.31 -26.58
CA LEU A 316 20.92 -11.04 -26.80
C LEU A 316 22.22 -10.93 -25.98
N ALA A 317 22.16 -11.36 -24.72
CA ALA A 317 23.32 -11.36 -23.83
C ALA A 317 24.38 -12.37 -24.29
N LEU A 318 23.96 -13.59 -24.64
CA LEU A 318 24.87 -14.64 -25.13
C LEU A 318 25.55 -14.24 -26.45
N GLY A 319 24.78 -13.65 -27.39
CA GLY A 319 25.32 -13.18 -28.67
C GLY A 319 26.38 -12.08 -28.54
N THR A 320 26.43 -11.40 -27.39
CA THR A 320 27.45 -10.40 -27.06
C THR A 320 28.51 -10.90 -26.06
N GLY A 321 28.49 -12.20 -25.74
CA GLY A 321 29.48 -12.84 -24.86
C GLY A 321 29.29 -12.57 -23.37
N TYR A 322 28.07 -12.22 -22.93
CA TYR A 322 27.73 -12.01 -21.53
C TYR A 322 26.93 -13.16 -20.94
N GLN A 323 27.18 -13.45 -19.67
CA GLN A 323 26.42 -14.44 -18.89
C GLN A 323 25.08 -13.89 -18.43
N VAL A 324 24.13 -14.81 -18.24
CA VAL A 324 22.77 -14.54 -17.79
C VAL A 324 22.50 -15.28 -16.49
N ALA A 325 22.03 -14.58 -15.46
CA ALA A 325 21.52 -15.18 -14.24
C ALA A 325 19.99 -15.11 -14.23
N ILE A 326 19.32 -16.25 -14.05
CA ILE A 326 17.86 -16.36 -13.97
C ILE A 326 17.51 -16.85 -12.58
N MET A 327 16.70 -16.05 -11.89
CA MET A 327 16.30 -16.31 -10.53
C MET A 327 14.84 -16.75 -10.46
N ALA A 328 14.61 -17.88 -9.80
CA ALA A 328 13.29 -18.43 -9.53
C ALA A 328 13.01 -18.55 -8.02
N PRO A 329 11.77 -18.33 -7.56
CA PRO A 329 11.41 -18.27 -6.13
C PRO A 329 11.51 -19.61 -5.43
N THR A 330 11.36 -20.71 -6.17
CA THR A 330 11.38 -22.06 -5.63
C THR A 330 12.29 -22.94 -6.48
N GLU A 331 12.79 -24.01 -5.89
CA GLU A 331 13.65 -24.97 -6.59
C GLU A 331 12.90 -25.68 -7.72
N LEU A 332 11.62 -25.98 -7.51
CA LEU A 332 10.76 -26.57 -8.54
C LEU A 332 10.66 -25.67 -9.77
N LEU A 333 10.47 -24.36 -9.57
CA LEU A 333 10.39 -23.41 -10.68
C LEU A 333 11.76 -23.19 -11.33
N ALA A 334 12.86 -23.23 -10.56
CA ALA A 334 14.21 -23.21 -11.10
C ALA A 334 14.49 -24.44 -11.99
N GLU A 335 14.10 -25.65 -11.57
CA GLU A 335 14.20 -26.86 -12.38
C GLU A 335 13.32 -26.79 -13.64
N GLN A 336 12.11 -26.26 -13.52
CA GLN A 336 11.22 -26.07 -14.66
C GLN A 336 11.86 -25.14 -15.70
N HIS A 337 12.40 -24.00 -15.26
CA HIS A 337 13.14 -23.09 -16.14
C HIS A 337 14.37 -23.78 -16.71
N TYR A 338 15.13 -24.54 -15.92
CA TYR A 338 16.29 -25.28 -16.39
C TYR A 338 15.95 -26.24 -17.53
N ARG A 339 14.88 -27.02 -17.40
CA ARG A 339 14.43 -27.96 -18.45
C ARG A 339 13.99 -27.21 -19.72
N ASN A 340 13.23 -26.13 -19.57
CA ASN A 340 12.76 -25.33 -20.70
C ASN A 340 13.91 -24.67 -21.46
N PHE A 341 14.82 -24.02 -20.74
CA PHE A 341 15.98 -23.36 -21.34
C PHE A 341 16.93 -24.39 -21.98
N LYS A 342 17.17 -25.55 -21.35
CA LYS A 342 17.96 -26.62 -21.96
C LYS A 342 17.37 -27.12 -23.26
N ALA A 343 16.04 -27.19 -23.37
CA ALA A 343 15.37 -27.55 -24.61
C ALA A 343 15.49 -26.46 -25.69
N TRP A 344 15.24 -25.20 -25.35
CA TRP A 344 15.27 -24.09 -26.32
C TRP A 344 16.67 -23.73 -26.82
N PHE A 345 17.68 -23.87 -25.97
CA PHE A 345 19.08 -23.59 -26.29
C PHE A 345 19.86 -24.85 -26.70
N ASN A 346 19.16 -25.93 -27.06
CA ASN A 346 19.82 -27.11 -27.61
C ASN A 346 20.50 -26.75 -28.94
N GLY A 347 21.80 -27.06 -29.07
CA GLY A 347 22.61 -26.69 -30.23
C GLY A 347 23.31 -25.33 -30.15
N PHE A 348 23.10 -24.55 -29.08
CA PHE A 348 23.91 -23.36 -28.81
C PHE A 348 25.25 -23.75 -28.19
N ASN A 349 26.31 -23.00 -28.51
CA ASN A 349 27.64 -23.20 -27.92
C ASN A 349 27.74 -22.60 -26.51
N THR A 350 26.84 -23.01 -25.62
CA THR A 350 26.81 -22.53 -24.23
C THR A 350 26.30 -23.63 -23.30
N GLN A 351 26.87 -23.72 -22.10
CA GLN A 351 26.33 -24.59 -21.06
C GLN A 351 25.30 -23.83 -20.22
N ILE A 352 24.27 -24.57 -19.80
CA ILE A 352 23.27 -24.08 -18.86
C ILE A 352 23.51 -24.79 -17.53
N ALA A 353 23.69 -24.01 -16.47
CA ALA A 353 23.90 -24.51 -15.12
C ALA A 353 22.65 -24.28 -14.24
N LEU A 354 22.39 -25.21 -13.32
CA LEU A 354 21.36 -25.09 -12.29
C LEU A 354 22.06 -24.97 -10.93
N LEU A 355 21.80 -23.90 -10.17
CA LEU A 355 22.34 -23.69 -8.82
C LEU A 355 21.21 -23.46 -7.81
N THR A 356 20.92 -24.48 -7.01
CA THR A 356 19.93 -24.44 -5.92
C THR A 356 20.58 -24.72 -4.56
N GLY A 357 19.83 -24.60 -3.47
CA GLY A 357 20.34 -24.86 -2.11
C GLY A 357 20.58 -26.35 -1.84
N GLN A 358 19.94 -27.24 -2.59
CA GLN A 358 20.13 -28.68 -2.49
C GLN A 358 21.42 -29.19 -3.12
N ILE A 359 22.00 -28.46 -4.07
CA ILE A 359 23.23 -28.88 -4.76
C ILE A 359 24.45 -28.59 -3.87
N LYS A 360 25.15 -29.66 -3.47
CA LYS A 360 26.27 -29.66 -2.52
C LYS A 360 27.46 -30.45 -3.05
N GLY A 361 28.59 -30.37 -2.36
CA GLY A 361 29.77 -31.19 -2.64
C GLY A 361 30.46 -30.85 -3.96
N ASN A 362 30.97 -31.87 -4.66
CA ASN A 362 31.76 -31.69 -5.88
C ASN A 362 30.96 -31.07 -7.02
N SER A 363 29.69 -31.47 -7.22
CA SER A 363 28.84 -30.89 -8.26
C SER A 363 28.65 -29.38 -8.08
N ARG A 364 28.57 -28.90 -6.84
CA ARG A 364 28.52 -27.46 -6.56
C ARG A 364 29.81 -26.76 -6.97
N LYS A 365 30.97 -27.35 -6.67
CA LYS A 365 32.29 -26.79 -7.03
C LYS A 365 32.45 -26.70 -8.54
N GLU A 366 32.03 -27.72 -9.27
CA GLU A 366 32.04 -27.73 -10.75
C GLU A 366 31.19 -26.59 -11.31
N ILE A 367 29.96 -26.43 -10.81
CA ILE A 367 29.08 -25.32 -11.22
C ILE A 367 29.74 -23.96 -10.92
N LEU A 368 30.28 -23.77 -9.71
CA LEU A 368 30.95 -22.51 -9.35
C LEU A 368 32.16 -22.22 -10.25
N GLN A 369 32.91 -23.25 -10.64
CA GLN A 369 34.00 -23.10 -11.60
C GLN A 369 33.49 -22.69 -12.97
N MET A 370 32.42 -23.33 -13.47
CA MET A 370 31.79 -22.99 -14.75
C MET A 370 31.25 -21.55 -14.80
N LEU A 371 30.82 -21.03 -13.64
CA LEU A 371 30.38 -19.64 -13.50
C LEU A 371 31.56 -18.67 -13.60
N ALA A 372 32.67 -19.01 -12.94
CA ALA A 372 33.86 -18.16 -12.83
C ALA A 372 34.69 -18.13 -14.12
N ASP A 373 34.74 -19.24 -14.86
CA ASP A 373 35.46 -19.35 -16.15
C ASP A 373 34.62 -18.95 -17.36
N GLY A 374 33.29 -18.83 -17.20
CA GLY A 374 32.38 -18.37 -18.25
C GLY A 374 31.84 -19.48 -19.16
N THR A 375 32.16 -20.76 -18.90
CA THR A 375 31.62 -21.89 -19.68
C THR A 375 30.10 -22.03 -19.54
N ALA A 376 29.54 -21.67 -18.38
CA ALA A 376 28.10 -21.51 -18.19
C ALA A 376 27.64 -20.13 -18.65
N GLY A 377 27.00 -20.04 -19.82
CA GLY A 377 26.44 -18.77 -20.31
C GLY A 377 25.08 -18.44 -19.69
N ILE A 378 24.30 -19.44 -19.30
CA ILE A 378 23.04 -19.25 -18.57
C ILE A 378 23.09 -20.01 -17.25
N ILE A 379 22.78 -19.30 -16.17
CA ILE A 379 22.74 -19.84 -14.83
C ILE A 379 21.32 -19.65 -14.29
N ILE A 380 20.67 -20.75 -13.92
CA ILE A 380 19.33 -20.73 -13.35
C ILE A 380 19.43 -21.15 -11.89
N GLY A 381 18.78 -20.43 -10.99
CA GLY A 381 18.91 -20.75 -9.57
C GLY A 381 17.91 -20.05 -8.67
N THR A 382 18.03 -20.35 -7.38
CA THR A 382 17.24 -19.72 -6.32
C THR A 382 18.08 -18.67 -5.57
N HIS A 383 17.78 -18.44 -4.29
CA HIS A 383 18.57 -17.57 -3.41
C HIS A 383 20.05 -17.99 -3.31
N ALA A 384 20.42 -19.21 -3.72
CA ALA A 384 21.80 -19.66 -3.78
C ALA A 384 22.69 -18.76 -4.65
N LEU A 385 22.14 -18.09 -5.68
CA LEU A 385 22.88 -17.20 -6.57
C LEU A 385 23.45 -15.96 -5.86
N PHE A 386 22.97 -15.62 -4.67
CA PHE A 386 23.46 -14.45 -3.92
C PHE A 386 24.67 -14.76 -3.03
N GLN A 387 24.95 -16.03 -2.76
CA GLN A 387 26.00 -16.40 -1.81
C GLN A 387 27.36 -15.89 -2.28
N ASP A 388 28.21 -15.46 -1.34
CA ASP A 388 29.46 -14.74 -1.65
C ASP A 388 30.39 -15.52 -2.59
N GLU A 389 30.43 -16.85 -2.45
CA GLU A 389 31.21 -17.76 -3.29
C GLU A 389 30.78 -17.80 -4.78
N VAL A 390 29.58 -17.31 -5.12
CA VAL A 390 29.09 -17.26 -6.50
C VAL A 390 29.74 -16.08 -7.23
N ILE A 391 30.73 -16.38 -8.07
CA ILE A 391 31.45 -15.38 -8.86
C ILE A 391 31.19 -15.63 -10.33
N PHE A 392 30.64 -14.62 -11.01
CA PHE A 392 30.45 -14.66 -12.46
C PHE A 392 31.68 -14.11 -13.18
N HIS A 393 32.04 -14.75 -14.30
CA HIS A 393 33.04 -14.26 -15.23
C HIS A 393 32.63 -12.90 -15.80
N ARG A 394 31.45 -12.84 -16.44
CA ARG A 394 30.96 -11.66 -17.17
C ARG A 394 29.43 -11.56 -17.17
N LEU A 395 28.84 -11.36 -15.98
CA LEU A 395 27.38 -11.20 -15.83
C LEU A 395 26.88 -9.90 -16.47
N GLY A 396 26.06 -10.02 -17.51
CA GLY A 396 25.48 -8.87 -18.21
C GLY A 396 23.96 -8.76 -18.09
N LEU A 397 23.27 -9.84 -17.73
CA LEU A 397 21.81 -9.86 -17.61
C LEU A 397 21.36 -10.62 -16.37
N ILE A 398 20.43 -10.03 -15.62
CA ILE A 398 19.73 -10.66 -14.51
C ILE A 398 18.25 -10.72 -14.86
N ILE A 399 17.66 -11.91 -14.77
CA ILE A 399 16.24 -12.15 -14.96
C ILE A 399 15.66 -12.62 -13.62
N ILE A 400 14.61 -11.95 -13.14
CA ILE A 400 13.95 -12.31 -11.88
C ILE A 400 12.51 -12.68 -12.17
N ASP A 401 12.12 -13.93 -11.90
CA ASP A 401 10.75 -14.39 -12.03
C ASP A 401 9.99 -14.29 -10.70
N GLU A 402 8.72 -13.90 -10.75
CA GLU A 402 7.87 -13.67 -9.58
C GLU A 402 8.52 -12.77 -8.50
N GLN A 403 8.87 -11.55 -8.89
CA GLN A 403 9.65 -10.62 -8.06
C GLN A 403 9.15 -10.39 -6.63
N HIS A 404 7.84 -10.50 -6.40
CA HIS A 404 7.21 -10.23 -5.12
C HIS A 404 7.63 -11.22 -4.02
N ARG A 405 8.29 -12.32 -4.38
CA ARG A 405 8.83 -13.32 -3.45
C ARG A 405 10.24 -13.00 -2.96
N PHE A 406 10.90 -11.97 -3.49
CA PHE A 406 12.29 -11.65 -3.18
C PHE A 406 12.45 -10.31 -2.46
N GLY A 407 13.33 -10.30 -1.46
CA GLY A 407 13.65 -9.08 -0.71
C GLY A 407 14.47 -8.09 -1.54
N VAL A 408 14.38 -6.80 -1.20
CA VAL A 408 15.16 -5.73 -1.87
C VAL A 408 16.67 -5.99 -1.80
N HIS A 409 17.18 -6.41 -0.63
CA HIS A 409 18.60 -6.70 -0.41
C HIS A 409 19.14 -7.81 -1.31
N GLN A 410 18.33 -8.85 -1.55
CA GLN A 410 18.68 -9.96 -2.44
C GLN A 410 18.91 -9.43 -3.87
N ARG A 411 17.97 -8.64 -4.40
CA ARG A 411 18.09 -8.05 -5.74
C ARG A 411 19.35 -7.19 -5.90
N LEU A 412 19.67 -6.38 -4.89
CA LEU A 412 20.88 -5.56 -4.88
C LEU A 412 22.16 -6.40 -4.86
N ALA A 413 22.18 -7.50 -4.10
CA ALA A 413 23.34 -8.39 -4.01
C ALA A 413 23.68 -9.05 -5.36
N LEU A 414 22.70 -9.55 -6.11
CA LEU A 414 22.96 -10.15 -7.44
C LEU A 414 23.38 -9.10 -8.46
N ARG A 415 22.80 -7.90 -8.40
CA ARG A 415 23.25 -6.78 -9.23
C ARG A 415 24.70 -6.42 -8.92
N ALA A 416 25.09 -6.37 -7.64
CA ALA A 416 26.44 -6.09 -7.21
C ALA A 416 27.46 -7.12 -7.75
N LYS A 417 27.08 -8.39 -7.92
CA LYS A 417 27.96 -9.42 -8.52
C LYS A 417 28.35 -9.14 -9.98
N GLY A 418 27.49 -8.44 -10.72
CA GLY A 418 27.77 -7.98 -12.08
C GLY A 418 28.35 -6.56 -12.16
N GLN A 419 28.41 -5.82 -11.03
CA GLN A 419 28.93 -4.46 -11.00
C GLN A 419 30.45 -4.46 -10.94
N LYS A 420 31.11 -4.35 -12.10
CA LYS A 420 32.57 -4.28 -12.23
C LYS A 420 32.95 -3.15 -13.18
N GLY A 421 33.96 -2.35 -12.82
CA GLY A 421 34.52 -1.31 -13.69
C GLY A 421 33.52 -0.23 -14.15
N GLY A 422 32.54 0.13 -13.32
CA GLY A 422 31.50 1.13 -13.68
C GLY A 422 30.39 0.60 -14.59
N ILE A 423 30.43 -0.70 -14.93
CA ILE A 423 29.39 -1.40 -15.70
C ILE A 423 28.44 -2.09 -14.71
N SER A 424 27.14 -2.05 -14.99
CA SER A 424 26.10 -2.78 -14.27
C SER A 424 25.33 -3.66 -15.26
N PRO A 425 24.92 -4.88 -14.85
CA PRO A 425 24.11 -5.74 -15.71
C PRO A 425 22.72 -5.13 -15.94
N HIS A 426 22.10 -5.50 -17.06
CA HIS A 426 20.68 -5.29 -17.32
C HIS A 426 19.83 -6.14 -16.36
N GLN A 427 18.65 -5.66 -16.01
CA GLN A 427 17.73 -6.34 -15.12
C GLN A 427 16.33 -6.42 -15.74
N LEU A 428 15.90 -7.65 -16.02
CA LEU A 428 14.55 -7.99 -16.44
C LEU A 428 13.81 -8.61 -15.27
N VAL A 429 12.64 -8.10 -14.96
CA VAL A 429 11.80 -8.59 -13.88
C VAL A 429 10.49 -9.05 -14.47
N MET A 430 9.97 -10.19 -14.03
CA MET A 430 8.70 -10.74 -14.52
C MET A 430 7.71 -10.90 -13.38
N THR A 431 6.44 -10.66 -13.68
CA THR A 431 5.34 -10.92 -12.76
C THR A 431 4.12 -11.45 -13.51
N ALA A 432 3.48 -12.48 -12.96
CA ALA A 432 2.22 -12.97 -13.49
C ALA A 432 1.02 -12.14 -13.02
N THR A 433 1.16 -11.42 -11.91
CA THR A 433 0.08 -10.61 -11.35
C THR A 433 -0.03 -9.30 -12.11
N PRO A 434 -1.20 -8.98 -12.70
CA PRO A 434 -1.38 -7.69 -13.33
C PRO A 434 -1.39 -6.60 -12.26
N ILE A 435 -0.39 -5.72 -12.28
CA ILE A 435 -0.32 -4.56 -11.39
C ILE A 435 -1.04 -3.41 -12.09
N PRO A 436 -2.03 -2.75 -11.45
CA PRO A 436 -2.65 -1.56 -12.02
C PRO A 436 -1.58 -0.53 -12.38
N ARG A 437 -1.69 0.09 -13.55
CA ARG A 437 -0.64 0.99 -14.07
C ARG A 437 -0.28 2.09 -13.08
N THR A 438 -1.27 2.65 -12.38
CA THR A 438 -1.08 3.66 -11.33
C THR A 438 -0.28 3.14 -10.15
N LEU A 439 -0.55 1.91 -9.69
CA LEU A 439 0.22 1.26 -8.63
C LEU A 439 1.64 0.94 -9.10
N ALA A 440 1.80 0.48 -10.35
CA ALA A 440 3.11 0.19 -10.92
C ALA A 440 3.98 1.45 -11.03
N MET A 441 3.38 2.58 -11.40
CA MET A 441 4.03 3.90 -11.43
C MET A 441 4.41 4.46 -10.05
N LEU A 442 3.92 3.87 -8.95
CA LEU A 442 4.27 4.29 -7.59
C LEU A 442 5.21 3.26 -6.93
N GLN A 443 4.93 1.97 -7.05
CA GLN A 443 5.72 0.92 -6.38
C GLN A 443 6.94 0.46 -7.17
N TYR A 444 6.92 0.59 -8.50
CA TYR A 444 7.95 0.05 -9.40
C TYR A 444 8.41 1.06 -10.44
N SER A 445 8.30 2.36 -10.15
CA SER A 445 8.67 3.42 -11.10
C SER A 445 10.16 3.51 -11.46
N ASP A 446 11.00 2.81 -10.69
CA ASP A 446 12.40 2.59 -11.05
C ASP A 446 12.54 1.64 -12.25
N LEU A 447 11.48 0.88 -12.58
CA LEU A 447 11.39 -0.02 -13.71
C LEU A 447 10.53 0.58 -14.83
N ASP A 448 10.98 0.42 -16.08
CA ASP A 448 10.13 0.61 -17.25
C ASP A 448 9.18 -0.59 -17.38
N ILE A 449 7.93 -0.38 -17.80
CA ILE A 449 6.89 -1.41 -17.78
C ILE A 449 6.55 -1.86 -19.19
N SER A 450 6.63 -3.17 -19.43
CA SER A 450 6.12 -3.85 -20.62
C SER A 450 4.96 -4.75 -20.23
N ILE A 451 3.90 -4.74 -21.04
CA ILE A 451 2.72 -5.59 -20.82
C ILE A 451 2.58 -6.55 -22.00
N ILE A 452 2.48 -7.85 -21.70
CA ILE A 452 2.05 -8.89 -22.64
C ILE A 452 0.55 -9.11 -22.41
N ASP A 453 -0.25 -8.42 -23.21
CA ASP A 453 -1.72 -8.35 -23.16
C ASP A 453 -2.42 -9.38 -24.07
N GLU A 454 -1.64 -10.23 -24.77
CA GLU A 454 -2.16 -11.32 -25.59
C GLU A 454 -1.85 -12.68 -24.94
N LEU A 455 -2.85 -13.56 -24.93
CA LEU A 455 -2.67 -14.96 -24.56
C LEU A 455 -2.27 -15.78 -25.80
N PRO A 456 -1.48 -16.87 -25.64
CA PRO A 456 -1.17 -17.75 -26.76
C PRO A 456 -2.43 -18.34 -27.39
N PRO A 457 -2.45 -18.52 -28.71
CA PRO A 457 -3.59 -19.10 -29.41
C PRO A 457 -3.88 -20.52 -28.88
N GLY A 458 -5.16 -20.86 -28.76
CA GLY A 458 -5.61 -22.19 -28.29
C GLY A 458 -5.85 -22.32 -26.78
N ARG A 459 -5.57 -21.28 -25.97
CA ARG A 459 -5.91 -21.29 -24.54
C ARG A 459 -7.42 -21.20 -24.35
N LYS A 460 -8.01 -22.22 -23.70
CA LYS A 460 -9.43 -22.21 -23.34
C LYS A 460 -9.65 -21.37 -22.08
N PRO A 461 -10.70 -20.52 -22.03
CA PRO A 461 -11.02 -19.75 -20.84
C PRO A 461 -11.40 -20.69 -19.68
N VAL A 462 -11.02 -20.33 -18.46
CA VAL A 462 -11.42 -21.07 -17.25
C VAL A 462 -12.86 -20.68 -16.91
N THR A 463 -13.73 -21.67 -16.73
CA THR A 463 -15.09 -21.44 -16.22
C THR A 463 -15.05 -21.27 -14.71
N THR A 464 -15.17 -20.03 -14.24
CA THR A 464 -15.19 -19.69 -12.80
C THR A 464 -16.64 -19.56 -12.31
N SER A 465 -16.95 -20.10 -11.13
CA SER A 465 -18.29 -20.02 -10.53
C SER A 465 -18.20 -19.83 -9.02
N VAL A 466 -19.09 -18.99 -8.45
CA VAL A 466 -19.24 -18.82 -7.00
C VAL A 466 -20.40 -19.71 -6.54
N ILE A 467 -20.14 -20.60 -5.59
CA ILE A 467 -21.10 -21.61 -5.13
C ILE A 467 -21.34 -21.39 -3.63
N PRO A 468 -22.61 -21.28 -3.19
CA PRO A 468 -22.96 -21.20 -1.77
C PRO A 468 -22.47 -22.42 -0.98
N SER A 469 -22.15 -22.22 0.31
CA SER A 469 -21.64 -23.26 1.21
C SER A 469 -22.52 -24.50 1.29
N GLU A 470 -23.84 -24.34 1.11
CA GLU A 470 -24.85 -25.40 1.19
C GLU A 470 -24.73 -26.39 0.04
N ARG A 471 -24.11 -26.00 -1.09
CA ARG A 471 -23.92 -26.84 -2.28
C ARG A 471 -22.52 -27.46 -2.34
N ARG A 472 -21.88 -27.65 -1.19
CA ARG A 472 -20.54 -28.24 -1.10
C ARG A 472 -20.47 -29.65 -1.71
N ASP A 473 -21.51 -30.46 -1.55
CA ASP A 473 -21.53 -31.84 -2.06
C ASP A 473 -21.47 -31.90 -3.59
N ASP A 474 -22.07 -30.92 -4.29
CA ASP A 474 -21.98 -30.79 -5.75
C ASP A 474 -20.53 -30.57 -6.20
N VAL A 475 -19.78 -29.77 -5.44
CA VAL A 475 -18.36 -29.51 -5.72
C VAL A 475 -17.54 -30.77 -5.50
N VAL A 476 -17.78 -31.52 -4.42
CA VAL A 476 -17.10 -32.78 -4.13
C VAL A 476 -17.39 -33.83 -5.21
N ALA A 477 -18.65 -33.97 -5.63
CA ALA A 477 -19.03 -34.88 -6.71
C ALA A 477 -18.32 -34.52 -8.03
N ARG A 478 -18.22 -33.22 -8.35
CA ARG A 478 -17.51 -32.73 -9.53
C ARG A 478 -16.02 -33.05 -9.47
N ILE A 479 -15.38 -32.89 -8.31
CA ILE A 479 -13.98 -33.27 -8.08
C ILE A 479 -13.79 -34.76 -8.29
N ASN A 480 -14.63 -35.60 -7.66
CA ASN A 480 -14.56 -37.05 -7.79
C ASN A 480 -14.67 -37.51 -9.25
N ASN A 481 -15.59 -36.91 -10.02
CA ASN A 481 -15.74 -37.19 -11.45
C ASN A 481 -14.51 -36.77 -12.28
N TRP A 482 -13.84 -35.69 -11.87
CA TRP A 482 -12.62 -35.23 -12.54
C TRP A 482 -11.44 -36.17 -12.26
N VAL A 483 -11.29 -36.58 -11.01
CA VAL A 483 -10.24 -37.51 -10.57
C VAL A 483 -10.45 -38.92 -11.15
N SER A 484 -11.68 -39.41 -11.20
CA SER A 484 -11.99 -40.71 -11.84
C SER A 484 -11.65 -40.73 -13.33
N SER A 485 -11.68 -39.56 -13.97
CA SER A 485 -11.23 -39.36 -15.35
C SER A 485 -9.70 -39.21 -15.50
N LYS A 486 -8.92 -39.58 -14.47
CA LYS A 486 -7.45 -39.44 -14.39
C LYS A 486 -6.96 -38.00 -14.59
N LYS A 487 -7.76 -37.01 -14.22
CA LYS A 487 -7.37 -35.60 -14.19
C LYS A 487 -7.07 -35.18 -12.74
N GLN A 488 -6.25 -34.13 -12.59
CA GLN A 488 -6.01 -33.50 -11.28
C GLN A 488 -7.08 -32.44 -11.02
N ALA A 489 -7.55 -32.34 -9.78
CA ALA A 489 -8.63 -31.46 -9.34
C ALA A 489 -8.16 -30.57 -8.19
#